data_AF-D4YPX2-F1
#
_entry.id   AF-D4YPX2-F1
#
_cell.length_a   1.000
_cell.length_b   1.000
_cell.length_c   1.000
_cell.angle_alpha   90.00
_cell.angle_beta   90.00
_cell.angle_gamma   90.00
#
_symmetry.space_group_name_H-M   'P 1'
#
loop_
_entity.id
_entity.type
_entity.pdbx_description
1 polymer ?
#
loop_
_entity_poly.entity_id
_entity_poly.type
_entity_poly.pdbx_seq_one_letter_code
_entity_poly.pdbx_strand_id
1 'polypeptide(L)'
;QRVGQKQPNAFGLFDMMGNVWEWCWDYSDPARYADYRVLRGGGWADKHWSVRASVRRGSMPGAQLDDVGFRVAQGAAGEAACHAGQGWSQKADRDRADVDGPVPVGWTPLRT
;
A
#
# COMPACT_ATOMS: atom_id res chain seq x y z
N GLN A 1 16.02 -12.27 -8.70
CA GLN A 1 15.29 -13.43 -9.27
C GLN A 1 14.63 -12.97 -10.59
N ARG A 2 14.43 -13.86 -11.58
CA ARG A 2 13.60 -13.51 -12.77
C ARG A 2 12.12 -13.53 -12.41
N VAL A 3 11.28 -12.76 -13.11
CA VAL A 3 9.81 -12.78 -12.91
C VAL A 3 9.19 -14.09 -13.38
N GLY A 4 8.00 -14.43 -12.85
CA GLY A 4 7.16 -15.52 -13.34
C GLY A 4 7.70 -16.93 -13.10
N GLN A 5 8.63 -17.11 -12.16
CA GLN A 5 9.28 -18.40 -11.90
C GLN A 5 8.45 -19.32 -10.97
N LYS A 6 7.39 -18.80 -10.36
CA LYS A 6 6.49 -19.52 -9.46
C LYS A 6 5.10 -19.66 -10.07
N GLN A 7 4.26 -20.51 -9.49
CA GLN A 7 2.88 -20.68 -9.96
C GLN A 7 2.10 -19.35 -9.84
N PRO A 8 1.30 -18.97 -10.85
CA PRO A 8 0.43 -17.81 -10.74
C PRO A 8 -0.73 -18.11 -9.79
N ASN A 9 -1.38 -17.05 -9.30
CA ASN A 9 -2.67 -17.20 -8.62
C ASN A 9 -3.80 -17.51 -9.63
N ALA A 10 -5.02 -17.73 -9.13
CA ALA A 10 -6.19 -18.05 -9.95
C ALA A 10 -6.57 -16.97 -10.99
N PHE A 11 -6.01 -15.75 -10.88
CA PHE A 11 -6.18 -14.65 -11.83
C PHE A 11 -5.07 -14.58 -12.88
N GLY A 12 -4.15 -15.55 -12.92
CA GLY A 12 -3.01 -15.54 -13.82
C GLY A 12 -1.90 -14.56 -13.44
N LEU A 13 -1.92 -14.03 -12.20
CA LEU A 13 -0.91 -13.06 -11.73
C LEU A 13 0.24 -13.79 -11.05
N PHE A 14 1.46 -13.43 -11.46
CA PHE A 14 2.71 -13.94 -10.92
C PHE A 14 3.30 -12.98 -9.89
N ASP A 15 4.10 -13.55 -8.97
CA ASP A 15 4.90 -12.81 -8.00
C ASP A 15 4.11 -11.84 -7.11
N MET A 16 2.81 -12.10 -6.89
CA MET A 16 1.95 -11.30 -5.99
C MET A 16 2.32 -11.46 -4.50
N MET A 17 3.13 -12.46 -4.17
CA MET A 17 3.59 -12.81 -2.83
C MET A 17 5.07 -13.18 -2.90
N GLY A 18 5.95 -12.23 -2.58
CA GLY A 18 7.40 -12.38 -2.63
C GLY A 18 8.01 -11.71 -3.86
N ASN A 19 9.28 -12.02 -4.13
CA ASN A 19 10.15 -11.32 -5.08
C ASN A 19 10.43 -9.88 -4.62
N VAL A 20 9.51 -8.94 -4.80
CA VAL A 20 9.66 -7.56 -4.31
C VAL A 20 8.35 -7.09 -3.70
N TRP A 21 8.46 -6.17 -2.74
CA TRP A 21 7.34 -5.33 -2.35
C TRP A 21 6.88 -4.50 -3.55
N GLU A 22 5.58 -4.32 -3.70
CA GLU A 22 5.02 -3.48 -4.76
C GLU A 22 4.48 -2.18 -4.18
N TRP A 23 4.94 -1.04 -4.70
CA TRP A 23 4.32 0.26 -4.44
C TRP A 23 2.86 0.27 -4.86
N CYS A 24 2.01 0.77 -3.98
CA CYS A 24 0.62 1.08 -4.25
C CYS A 24 0.37 2.58 -4.09
N TRP A 25 -0.68 3.06 -4.75
CA TRP A 25 -1.02 4.47 -4.76
C TRP A 25 -1.59 4.96 -3.41
N ASP A 26 -2.26 4.09 -2.67
CA ASP A 26 -2.90 4.36 -1.37
C ASP A 26 -1.91 4.83 -0.29
N TYR A 27 -2.40 5.65 0.65
CA TYR A 27 -1.64 5.98 1.85
C TYR A 27 -1.67 4.85 2.88
N SER A 28 -0.60 4.73 3.66
CA SER A 28 -0.47 3.66 4.65
C SER A 28 -1.27 3.95 5.91
N ASP A 29 -1.02 5.10 6.52
CA ASP A 29 -1.68 5.60 7.72
C ASP A 29 -1.44 7.13 7.76
N PRO A 30 -2.32 7.92 7.12
CA PRO A 30 -2.13 9.37 7.01
C PRO A 30 -2.06 10.09 8.36
N ALA A 31 -2.80 9.60 9.35
CA ALA A 31 -2.83 10.20 10.68
C ALA A 31 -1.46 10.14 11.37
N ARG A 32 -0.71 9.06 11.10
CA ARG A 32 0.58 8.81 11.73
C ARG A 32 1.79 9.19 10.89
N TYR A 33 1.71 8.96 9.57
CA TYR A 33 2.86 9.05 8.67
C TYR A 33 2.61 9.95 7.45
N ALA A 34 1.56 10.78 7.49
CA ALA A 34 1.22 11.74 6.46
C ALA A 34 1.12 11.13 5.04
N ASP A 35 2.17 11.28 4.22
CA ASP A 35 2.18 10.92 2.81
C ASP A 35 2.78 9.53 2.51
N TYR A 36 3.11 8.75 3.54
CA TYR A 36 3.64 7.39 3.36
C TYR A 36 2.69 6.55 2.51
N ARG A 37 3.25 5.87 1.50
CA ARG A 37 2.50 5.00 0.60
C ARG A 37 2.57 3.56 1.07
N VAL A 38 1.55 2.80 0.68
CA VAL A 38 1.45 1.37 0.99
C VAL A 38 2.36 0.57 0.06
N LEU A 39 3.03 -0.42 0.65
CA LEU A 39 3.71 -1.52 -0.01
C LEU A 39 2.93 -2.82 0.24
N ARG A 40 2.83 -3.69 -0.76
CA ARG A 40 2.12 -4.98 -0.70
C ARG A 40 2.98 -6.16 -1.16
N GLY A 41 2.57 -7.37 -0.78
CA GLY A 41 3.12 -8.64 -1.29
C GLY A 41 4.24 -9.25 -0.46
N GLY A 42 5.26 -8.46 -0.10
CA GLY A 42 6.47 -8.95 0.58
C GLY A 42 7.68 -9.07 -0.34
N GLY A 43 8.88 -8.80 0.16
CA GLY A 43 10.13 -8.84 -0.60
C GLY A 43 10.89 -10.15 -0.47
N TRP A 44 11.94 -10.31 -1.27
CA TRP A 44 12.84 -11.48 -1.23
C TRP A 44 13.59 -11.62 0.10
N ALA A 45 13.76 -10.53 0.85
CA ALA A 45 14.43 -10.52 2.15
C ALA A 45 13.50 -10.87 3.31
N ASP A 46 12.18 -10.90 3.07
CA ASP A 46 11.19 -11.14 4.10
C ASP A 46 11.07 -12.62 4.50
N LYS A 47 10.68 -12.84 5.75
CA LYS A 47 10.32 -14.16 6.24
C LYS A 47 8.96 -14.58 5.67
N HIS A 48 8.77 -15.88 5.48
CA HIS A 48 7.57 -16.45 4.87
C HIS A 48 6.26 -16.00 5.53
N TRP A 49 6.25 -15.78 6.85
CA TRP A 49 5.07 -15.27 7.53
C TRP A 49 4.73 -13.82 7.16
N SER A 50 5.69 -12.98 6.78
CA SER A 50 5.45 -11.60 6.35
C SER A 50 4.85 -11.53 4.94
N VAL A 51 5.20 -12.50 4.08
CA VAL A 51 4.77 -12.59 2.67
C VAL A 51 3.32 -13.10 2.58
N ARG A 52 2.35 -12.18 2.65
CA ARG A 52 0.91 -12.51 2.66
C ARG A 52 0.09 -11.54 1.83
N ALA A 53 -1.03 -12.01 1.28
CA ALA A 53 -1.97 -11.17 0.53
C ALA A 53 -2.51 -9.96 1.33
N SER A 54 -2.58 -10.03 2.66
CA SER A 54 -3.10 -8.95 3.53
C SER A 54 -2.03 -8.05 4.14
N VAL A 55 -0.73 -8.36 3.97
CA VAL A 55 0.34 -7.58 4.61
C VAL A 55 0.39 -6.15 4.04
N ARG A 56 0.61 -5.17 4.91
CA ARG A 56 0.80 -3.76 4.54
C ARG A 56 2.06 -3.26 5.24
N ARG A 57 2.96 -2.63 4.49
CA ARG A 57 4.11 -1.87 5.02
C ARG A 57 4.01 -0.45 4.48
N GLY A 58 4.26 0.56 5.31
CA GLY A 58 4.32 1.95 4.88
C GLY A 58 5.76 2.38 4.61
N SER A 59 5.98 3.22 3.61
CA SER A 59 7.26 3.90 3.42
C SER A 59 7.09 5.29 2.79
N MET A 60 8.05 6.17 3.03
CA MET A 60 8.06 7.52 2.46
C MET A 60 8.11 7.46 0.93
N PRO A 61 7.39 8.33 0.18
CA PRO A 61 7.30 8.24 -1.28
C PRO A 61 8.64 8.26 -2.02
N GLY A 62 9.66 8.91 -1.45
CA GLY A 62 11.01 8.99 -2.02
C GLY A 62 11.94 7.84 -1.63
N ALA A 63 11.46 6.85 -0.85
CA ALA A 63 12.29 5.73 -0.43
C ALA A 63 12.71 4.86 -1.61
N GLN A 64 14.00 4.52 -1.63
CA GLN A 64 14.59 3.58 -2.57
C GLN A 64 15.14 2.41 -1.78
N LEU A 65 14.62 1.23 -2.04
CA LEU A 65 14.91 0.01 -1.28
C LEU A 65 15.09 -1.12 -2.29
N ASP A 66 16.13 -1.93 -2.11
CA ASP A 66 16.51 -2.99 -3.06
C ASP A 66 15.46 -4.12 -3.16
N ASP A 67 14.55 -4.19 -2.20
CA ASP A 67 13.45 -5.15 -2.15
C ASP A 67 12.09 -4.56 -2.55
N VAL A 68 12.06 -3.34 -3.10
CA VAL A 68 10.83 -2.65 -3.52
C VAL A 68 10.84 -2.37 -5.02
N GLY A 69 9.76 -2.77 -5.69
CA GLY A 69 9.45 -2.44 -7.08
C GLY A 69 8.02 -1.93 -7.22
N PHE A 70 7.43 -2.14 -8.39
CA PHE A 70 6.07 -1.73 -8.68
C PHE A 70 5.45 -2.61 -9.77
N ARG A 71 4.13 -2.54 -9.86
CA ARG A 71 3.33 -3.12 -10.94
C ARG A 71 2.42 -2.05 -11.50
N VAL A 72 2.37 -1.94 -12.82
CA VAL A 72 1.47 -1.00 -13.48
C VAL A 72 0.06 -1.60 -13.50
N ALA A 73 -0.93 -0.76 -13.23
CA ALA A 73 -2.33 -1.06 -13.43
C ALA A 73 -2.90 -0.10 -14.49
N GLN A 74 -3.85 -0.58 -15.28
CA GLN A 74 -4.58 0.22 -16.26
C GLN A 74 -6.08 0.01 -16.06
N GLY A 75 -6.84 1.10 -16.10
CA GLY A 75 -8.29 1.08 -15.96
C GLY A 75 -8.85 2.50 -16.07
N ALA A 76 -10.15 2.64 -15.87
CA ALA A 76 -10.78 3.96 -15.75
C ALA A 76 -10.23 4.66 -14.48
N ALA A 77 -9.32 5.61 -14.68
CA ALA A 77 -8.94 6.56 -13.65
C ALA A 77 -9.91 7.74 -13.72
N GLY A 78 -10.40 8.24 -12.58
CA GLY A 78 -11.22 9.45 -12.53
C GLY A 78 -10.50 10.66 -13.18
N GLU A 79 -11.22 11.76 -13.37
CA GLU A 79 -10.71 12.96 -14.03
C GLU A 79 -9.33 13.40 -13.49
N ALA A 80 -8.40 13.71 -14.40
CA ALA A 80 -7.00 13.97 -14.08
C ALA A 80 -6.74 15.17 -13.14
N ALA A 81 -7.72 16.06 -12.98
CA ALA A 81 -7.57 17.32 -12.26
C ALA A 81 -7.85 17.22 -10.76
N CYS A 82 -8.48 16.14 -10.28
CA CYS A 82 -8.73 15.95 -8.86
C CYS A 82 -7.76 14.92 -8.30
N HIS A 83 -7.45 15.02 -6.99
CA HIS A 83 -6.84 13.93 -6.24
C HIS A 83 -7.66 12.61 -6.26
N ALA A 84 -8.69 12.49 -7.10
CA ALA A 84 -9.47 11.30 -7.38
C ALA A 84 -8.63 10.12 -7.92
N GLY A 85 -7.40 10.34 -8.37
CA GLY A 85 -6.46 9.24 -8.59
C GLY A 85 -6.24 8.41 -7.32
N GLN A 86 -6.30 9.03 -6.14
CA GLN A 86 -6.29 8.35 -4.83
C GLN A 86 -7.66 7.82 -4.42
N GLY A 87 -8.70 8.28 -5.10
CA GLY A 87 -10.01 7.67 -5.10
C GLY A 87 -10.62 7.56 -3.71
N TRP A 88 -11.36 6.47 -3.52
CA TRP A 88 -12.13 6.15 -2.32
C TRP A 88 -11.27 5.98 -1.06
N SER A 89 -9.98 5.62 -1.18
CA SER A 89 -9.13 5.36 -0.02
C SER A 89 -8.72 6.64 0.70
N GLN A 90 -8.44 7.73 -0.03
CA GLN A 90 -8.17 9.03 0.61
C GLN A 90 -9.37 9.53 1.42
N LYS A 91 -10.59 9.39 0.90
CA LYS A 91 -11.80 9.73 1.66
C LYS A 91 -11.96 8.82 2.88
N ALA A 92 -11.85 7.51 2.70
CA ALA A 92 -11.98 6.55 3.80
C ALA A 92 -10.93 6.77 4.90
N ASP A 93 -9.70 7.11 4.53
CA ASP A 93 -8.63 7.39 5.50
C ASP A 93 -8.88 8.70 6.24
N ARG A 94 -9.39 9.74 5.56
CA ARG A 94 -9.83 10.98 6.22
C ARG A 94 -10.98 10.72 7.18
N ASP A 95 -12.04 10.05 6.71
CA ASP A 95 -13.22 9.75 7.52
C ASP A 95 -12.86 8.92 8.77
N ARG A 96 -11.88 7.99 8.68
CA ARG A 96 -11.41 7.20 9.84
C ARG A 96 -10.57 8.01 10.82
N ALA A 97 -9.89 9.03 10.33
CA ALA A 97 -8.97 9.83 11.12
C ALA A 97 -9.65 11.10 11.68
N ASP A 98 -10.80 11.48 11.13
CA ASP A 98 -11.71 12.53 11.58
C ASP A 98 -12.59 12.01 12.73
N VAL A 99 -11.96 11.84 13.89
CA VAL A 99 -12.63 11.40 15.13
C VAL A 99 -12.68 12.56 16.11
N ASP A 100 -13.88 13.09 16.33
CA ASP A 100 -14.15 14.03 17.42
C ASP A 100 -14.37 13.25 18.74
N GLY A 101 -13.42 13.35 19.67
CA GLY A 101 -13.52 12.78 21.01
C GLY A 101 -12.38 11.82 21.39
N PRO A 102 -12.53 11.07 22.50
CA PRO A 102 -11.48 10.18 22.98
C PRO A 102 -11.25 9.03 21.99
N VAL A 103 -10.03 8.94 21.48
CA VAL A 103 -9.60 7.83 20.61
C VAL A 103 -9.43 6.53 21.41
N PRO A 104 -9.80 5.36 20.88
CA PRO A 104 -9.49 4.09 21.52
C PRO A 104 -7.99 3.94 21.76
N VAL A 105 -7.60 3.20 22.80
CA VAL A 105 -6.19 2.93 23.10
C VAL A 105 -5.51 2.32 21.88
N GLY A 106 -4.46 3.00 21.38
CA GLY A 106 -3.69 2.59 20.20
C GLY A 106 -4.10 3.26 18.88
N TRP A 107 -5.17 4.05 18.86
CA TRP A 107 -5.55 4.83 17.68
C TRP A 107 -4.77 6.16 17.62
N THR A 108 -4.29 6.53 16.43
CA THR A 108 -3.59 7.81 16.19
C THR A 108 -4.58 8.77 15.52
N PRO A 109 -4.94 9.91 16.14
CA PRO A 109 -5.81 10.90 15.50
C PRO A 109 -5.09 11.63 14.36
N LEU A 110 -5.82 12.13 13.36
CA LEU A 110 -5.22 13.01 12.35
C LEU A 110 -4.74 14.29 13.06
N ARG A 111 -3.45 14.62 12.94
CA ARG A 111 -2.97 15.93 13.38
C ARG A 111 -3.38 16.97 12.34
N THR A 112 -4.10 18.00 12.80
CA THR A 112 -4.42 19.20 12.03
C THR A 112 -3.19 20.07 11.80
#